data_AF-A0A661KGB1-F1
#
_entry.id   AF-A0A661KGB1-F1
#
_cell.length_a   1.000
_cell.length_b   1.000
_cell.length_c   1.000
_cell.angle_alpha   90.00
_cell.angle_beta   90.00
_cell.angle_gamma   90.00
#
_symmetry.space_group_name_H-M   'P 1'
#
loop_
_entity.id
_entity.type
_entity.pdbx_description
1 polymer ?
#
loop_
_entity_poly.entity_id
_entity_poly.type
_entity_poly.pdbx_seq_one_letter_code
_entity_poly.pdbx_strand_id
1 'polypeptide(L)'
;MVVKGFGAEPMMLLTNVQIGKGREGLWWVLEAYVTRWKVEETIRFIKQSYDLEDIRVLTYERLRNLAALVLVVAYFTAVHLGLRARLEILARYALRAARRIFGIPDFRYYALADGIREILCRVGKGLWVRNTKDPPLPQLSLF
;
A
#
# COMPACT_ATOMS: atom_id res chain seq x y z
N MET A 1 25.49 -12.40 -14.85
CA MET A 1 25.13 -13.80 -14.52
C MET A 1 23.86 -14.18 -15.26
N VAL A 2 23.71 -15.43 -15.72
CA VAL A 2 22.46 -15.95 -16.28
C VAL A 2 21.82 -16.93 -15.30
N VAL A 3 20.58 -16.65 -14.88
CA VAL A 3 19.77 -17.47 -13.99
C VAL A 3 18.76 -18.25 -14.85
N LYS A 4 18.65 -19.57 -14.66
CA LYS A 4 17.66 -20.42 -15.34
C LYS A 4 16.68 -20.99 -14.30
N GLY A 5 15.41 -21.16 -14.67
CA GLY A 5 14.39 -21.81 -13.84
C GLY A 5 13.45 -20.87 -13.05
N PHE A 6 13.60 -19.56 -13.16
CA PHE A 6 12.71 -18.56 -12.53
C PHE A 6 11.64 -17.98 -13.48
N GLY A 7 11.63 -18.40 -14.75
CA GLY A 7 10.71 -17.94 -15.78
C GLY A 7 10.82 -18.78 -17.05
N ALA A 8 9.97 -18.50 -18.04
CA ALA A 8 10.01 -19.16 -19.34
C ALA A 8 11.31 -18.85 -20.10
N GLU A 9 11.81 -17.62 -19.96
CA GLU A 9 13.09 -17.19 -20.52
C GLU A 9 14.16 -17.05 -19.44
N PRO A 10 15.43 -17.35 -19.77
CA PRO A 10 16.54 -17.18 -18.84
C PRO A 10 16.75 -15.70 -18.49
N MET A 11 16.89 -15.42 -17.20
CA MET A 11 17.07 -14.05 -16.71
C MET A 11 18.55 -13.69 -16.66
N MET A 12 18.92 -12.53 -17.21
CA MET A 12 20.29 -12.00 -17.13
C MET A 12 20.37 -10.89 -16.08
N LEU A 13 21.20 -11.09 -15.05
CA LEU A 13 21.45 -10.13 -13.98
C LEU A 13 22.82 -9.49 -14.14
N LEU A 14 22.86 -8.16 -14.20
CA LEU A 14 24.07 -7.33 -14.19
C LEU A 14 24.23 -6.71 -12.80
N THR A 15 25.41 -6.84 -12.21
CA THR A 15 25.73 -6.27 -10.90
C THR A 15 27.12 -5.66 -10.90
N ASN A 16 27.31 -4.59 -10.14
CA ASN A 16 28.61 -3.97 -9.87
C ASN A 16 29.32 -4.60 -8.66
N VAL A 17 28.65 -5.49 -7.94
CA VAL A 17 29.21 -6.21 -6.80
C VAL A 17 30.16 -7.30 -7.31
N GLN A 18 31.39 -7.32 -6.80
CA GLN A 18 32.32 -8.40 -7.10
C GLN A 18 31.87 -9.68 -6.40
N ILE A 19 31.40 -10.64 -7.19
CA ILE A 19 31.01 -11.96 -6.69
C ILE A 19 32.22 -12.87 -6.80
N GLY A 20 32.68 -13.44 -5.68
CA GLY A 20 33.69 -14.49 -5.69
C GLY A 20 33.19 -15.75 -6.43
N LYS A 21 34.04 -16.77 -6.62
CA LYS A 21 33.65 -18.03 -7.32
C LYS A 21 32.59 -18.87 -6.57
N GLY A 22 32.09 -18.41 -5.42
CA GLY A 22 31.14 -19.13 -4.57
C GLY A 22 29.68 -18.93 -5.01
N ARG A 23 28.87 -19.98 -4.84
CA ARG A 23 27.41 -19.94 -5.11
C ARG A 23 26.64 -19.03 -4.15
N GLU A 24 27.17 -18.76 -2.95
CA GLU A 24 26.49 -17.94 -1.93
C GLU A 24 26.32 -16.48 -2.37
N GLY A 25 27.37 -15.85 -2.89
CA GLY A 25 27.26 -14.47 -3.40
C GLY A 25 26.30 -14.36 -4.60
N LEU A 26 26.18 -15.44 -5.37
CA LEU A 26 25.26 -15.56 -6.49
C LEU A 26 23.79 -15.61 -6.02
N TRP A 27 23.52 -16.42 -4.99
CA TRP A 27 22.21 -16.48 -4.32
C TRP A 27 21.85 -15.15 -3.68
N TRP A 28 22.80 -14.47 -3.03
CA TRP A 28 22.58 -13.16 -2.44
C TRP A 28 22.16 -12.11 -3.49
N VAL A 29 22.83 -12.06 -4.65
CA VAL A 29 22.44 -11.13 -5.72
C VAL A 29 21.05 -11.46 -6.28
N LEU A 30 20.75 -12.75 -6.42
CA LEU A 30 19.42 -13.19 -6.85
C LEU A 30 18.33 -12.80 -5.83
N GLU A 31 18.57 -13.02 -4.54
CA GLU A 31 17.65 -12.62 -3.46
C GLU A 31 17.46 -11.11 -3.42
N ALA A 32 18.53 -10.33 -3.60
CA ALA A 32 18.45 -8.88 -3.70
C ALA A 32 17.59 -8.45 -4.90
N TYR A 33 17.75 -9.11 -6.06
CA TYR A 33 16.92 -8.85 -7.24
C TYR A 33 15.45 -9.26 -7.03
N VAL A 34 15.19 -10.41 -6.38
CA VAL A 34 13.82 -10.81 -6.03
C VAL A 34 13.21 -9.83 -5.01
N THR A 35 14.02 -9.27 -4.10
CA THR A 35 13.58 -8.24 -3.16
C THR A 35 13.18 -6.94 -3.86
N ARG A 36 13.81 -6.60 -5.00
CA ARG A 36 13.36 -5.48 -5.85
C ARG A 36 11.90 -5.67 -6.29
N TRP A 37 11.49 -6.89 -6.64
CA TRP A 37 10.11 -7.16 -7.03
C TRP A 37 9.11 -6.91 -5.88
N LYS A 38 9.51 -7.18 -4.63
CA LYS A 38 8.71 -6.82 -3.43
C LYS A 38 8.50 -5.31 -3.29
N VAL A 39 9.50 -4.50 -3.69
CA VAL A 39 9.36 -3.04 -3.71
C VAL A 39 8.34 -2.60 -4.75
N GLU A 40 8.40 -3.16 -5.96
CA GLU A 40 7.43 -2.88 -7.02
C GLU A 40 6.01 -3.30 -6.62
N GLU A 41 5.85 -4.44 -5.95
CA GLU A 41 4.56 -4.89 -5.41
C GLU A 41 4.02 -3.93 -4.34
N THR A 42 4.89 -3.39 -3.48
CA THR A 42 4.50 -2.40 -2.46
C THR A 42 4.07 -1.07 -3.10
N ILE A 43 4.78 -0.62 -4.14
CA ILE A 43 4.40 0.58 -4.89
C ILE A 43 3.05 0.39 -5.57
N ARG A 44 2.82 -0.78 -6.19
CA ARG A 44 1.52 -1.12 -6.80
C ARG A 44 0.41 -1.15 -5.75
N PHE A 45 0.66 -1.76 -4.61
CA PHE A 45 -0.28 -1.80 -3.48
C PHE A 45 -0.69 -0.39 -3.04
N ILE A 46 0.28 0.52 -2.86
CA ILE A 46 0.00 1.90 -2.44
C ILE A 46 -0.84 2.62 -3.51
N LYS A 47 -0.46 2.48 -4.79
CA LYS A 47 -1.17 3.12 -5.89
C LYS A 47 -2.62 2.64 -6.02
N GLN A 48 -2.84 1.32 -5.96
CA GLN A 48 -4.14 0.71 -6.22
C GLN A 48 -5.05 0.69 -4.99
N SER A 49 -4.53 0.45 -3.78
CA SER A 49 -5.38 0.28 -2.59
C SER A 49 -5.81 1.61 -1.97
N TYR A 50 -5.06 2.68 -2.23
CA TYR A 50 -5.35 4.03 -1.74
C TYR A 50 -5.81 4.97 -2.85
N ASP A 51 -6.08 4.45 -4.05
CA ASP A 51 -6.49 5.21 -5.23
C ASP A 51 -5.60 6.45 -5.50
N LEU A 52 -4.28 6.31 -5.24
CA LEU A 52 -3.34 7.44 -5.25
C LEU A 52 -3.26 8.12 -6.62
N GLU A 53 -3.53 7.37 -7.68
CA GLU A 53 -3.54 7.87 -9.06
C GLU A 53 -4.83 8.64 -9.42
N ASP A 54 -5.92 8.52 -8.65
CA ASP A 54 -7.16 9.28 -8.86
C ASP A 54 -7.30 10.48 -7.90
N ILE A 55 -6.24 10.82 -7.15
CA ILE A 55 -6.26 11.97 -6.25
C ILE A 55 -6.21 13.26 -7.05
N ARG A 56 -7.33 13.99 -7.07
CA ARG A 56 -7.49 15.25 -7.79
C ARG A 56 -7.32 16.44 -6.86
N VAL A 57 -6.18 17.12 -6.97
CA VAL A 57 -5.92 18.39 -6.28
C VAL A 57 -5.38 19.42 -7.26
N LEU A 58 -5.73 20.69 -7.03
CA LEU A 58 -5.46 21.79 -7.96
C LEU A 58 -4.00 22.27 -7.97
N THR A 59 -3.17 21.84 -7.01
CA THR A 59 -1.81 22.36 -6.83
C THR A 59 -0.84 21.24 -6.53
N TYR A 60 0.37 21.33 -7.09
CA TYR A 60 1.44 20.33 -6.88
C TYR A 60 1.82 20.16 -5.40
N GLU A 61 1.89 21.25 -4.64
CA GLU A 61 2.19 21.19 -3.19
C GLU A 61 1.15 20.35 -2.44
N ARG A 62 -0.14 20.53 -2.77
CA ARG A 62 -1.23 19.76 -2.17
C ARG A 62 -1.12 18.28 -2.55
N LEU A 63 -0.74 17.97 -3.79
CA LEU A 63 -0.54 16.59 -4.25
C LEU A 63 0.60 15.94 -3.48
N ARG A 64 1.73 16.63 -3.33
CA ARG A 64 2.89 16.16 -2.58
C ARG A 64 2.54 15.90 -1.12
N ASN A 65 1.81 16.83 -0.48
CA ASN A 65 1.40 16.68 0.91
C ASN A 65 0.48 15.46 1.10
N LEU A 66 -0.47 15.27 0.18
CA LEU A 66 -1.41 14.17 0.24
C LEU A 66 -0.72 12.82 -0.03
N ALA A 67 0.20 12.75 -0.99
CA ALA A 67 1.04 11.58 -1.22
C ALA A 67 1.89 11.23 0.01
N ALA A 68 2.45 12.23 0.71
CA ALA A 68 3.19 12.01 1.95
C ALA A 68 2.29 11.46 3.07
N LEU A 69 1.06 11.97 3.22
CA LEU A 69 0.09 11.44 4.18
C LEU A 69 -0.30 9.98 3.87
N VAL A 70 -0.56 9.66 2.60
CA VAL A 70 -0.85 8.27 2.18
C VAL A 70 0.32 7.36 2.52
N LEU A 71 1.56 7.80 2.29
CA LEU A 71 2.75 7.02 2.62
C LEU A 71 2.87 6.77 4.14
N VAL A 72 2.60 7.78 4.97
CA VAL A 72 2.59 7.64 6.44
C VAL A 72 1.52 6.64 6.89
N VAL A 73 0.32 6.73 6.33
CA VAL A 73 -0.78 5.80 6.64
C VAL A 73 -0.42 4.38 6.20
N ALA A 74 0.10 4.20 4.98
CA ALA A 74 0.52 2.90 4.47
C ALA A 74 1.65 2.28 5.31
N TYR A 75 2.60 3.08 5.77
CA TYR A 75 3.65 2.62 6.69
C TYR A 75 3.06 2.19 8.04
N PHE A 76 2.14 3.00 8.60
CA PHE A 76 1.48 2.67 9.86
C PHE A 76 0.69 1.35 9.76
N THR A 77 -0.09 1.17 8.68
CA THR A 77 -0.88 -0.05 8.49
C THR A 77 -0.02 -1.28 8.22
N ALA A 78 1.05 -1.14 7.44
CA ALA A 78 1.92 -2.26 7.08
C ALA A 78 2.86 -2.67 8.23
N VAL A 79 3.52 -1.70 8.88
CA VAL A 79 4.57 -1.95 9.85
C VAL A 79 4.02 -1.91 11.27
N HIS A 80 3.31 -0.85 11.64
CA HIS A 80 2.90 -0.65 13.03
C HIS A 80 1.74 -1.55 13.47
N LEU A 81 0.82 -1.87 12.55
CA LEU A 81 -0.33 -2.73 12.85
C LEU A 81 0.10 -4.19 13.14
N GLY A 82 1.20 -4.65 12.55
CA GLY A 82 1.73 -6.01 12.75
C GLY A 82 2.61 -6.18 14.01
N LEU A 83 3.11 -5.09 14.61
CA LEU A 83 4.13 -5.15 15.67
C LEU A 83 3.59 -5.26 17.09
N ARG A 84 2.30 -4.99 17.33
CA ARG A 84 1.71 -4.98 18.68
C ARG A 84 0.57 -5.99 18.77
N ALA A 85 0.59 -6.88 19.76
CA ALA A 85 -0.39 -7.97 19.90
C ALA A 85 -1.87 -7.52 19.86
N ARG A 86 -2.22 -6.35 20.43
CA ARG A 86 -3.57 -5.77 20.31
C ARG A 86 -3.92 -5.32 18.89
N LEU A 87 -2.95 -4.80 18.15
CA LEU A 87 -3.11 -4.38 16.76
C LEU A 87 -3.09 -5.57 15.80
N GLU A 88 -2.41 -6.66 16.15
CA GLU A 88 -2.49 -7.93 15.42
C GLU A 88 -3.90 -8.53 15.52
N ILE A 89 -4.53 -8.46 16.70
CA ILE A 89 -5.94 -8.86 16.87
C ILE A 89 -6.85 -7.99 16.00
N LEU A 90 -6.63 -6.67 15.97
CA LEU A 90 -7.35 -5.75 15.07
C LEU A 90 -7.11 -6.09 13.59
N ALA A 91 -5.88 -6.41 13.21
CA ALA A 91 -5.53 -6.86 11.86
C ALA A 91 -6.28 -8.15 11.51
N ARG A 92 -6.40 -9.10 12.43
CA ARG A 92 -7.21 -10.32 12.24
C ARG A 92 -8.70 -10.02 12.09
N TYR A 93 -9.23 -9.05 12.84
CA TYR A 93 -10.62 -8.61 12.66
C TYR A 93 -10.84 -7.88 11.33
N ALA A 94 -9.89 -7.05 10.90
CA ALA A 94 -9.90 -6.41 9.58
C ALA A 94 -9.85 -7.46 8.46
N LEU A 95 -8.94 -8.43 8.55
CA LEU A 95 -8.85 -9.55 7.60
C LEU A 95 -10.14 -10.38 7.55
N ARG A 96 -10.81 -10.61 8.69
CA ARG A 96 -12.14 -11.26 8.74
C ARG A 96 -13.23 -10.39 8.11
N ALA A 97 -13.17 -9.07 8.31
CA ALA A 97 -14.13 -8.13 7.76
C ALA A 97 -14.05 -8.02 6.24
N ALA A 98 -12.84 -8.18 5.66
CA ALA A 98 -12.61 -8.11 4.22
C ALA A 98 -13.38 -9.17 3.39
N ARG A 99 -13.95 -10.22 4.01
CA ARG A 99 -14.89 -11.20 3.41
C ARG A 99 -14.54 -11.63 1.96
N ARG A 100 -13.26 -11.94 1.70
CA ARG A 100 -12.83 -12.34 0.35
C ARG A 100 -13.10 -13.83 0.10
N ILE A 101 -13.72 -14.11 -1.06
CA ILE A 101 -14.13 -15.45 -1.53
C ILE A 101 -12.93 -16.26 -2.06
N PHE A 102 -11.86 -15.58 -2.47
CA PHE A 102 -10.61 -16.18 -2.92
C PHE A 102 -9.54 -15.97 -1.84
N GLY A 103 -8.76 -17.01 -1.55
CA GLY A 103 -7.78 -17.07 -0.47
C GLY A 103 -6.84 -15.86 -0.39
N ILE A 104 -6.24 -15.68 0.79
CA ILE A 104 -5.37 -14.55 1.11
C ILE A 104 -4.17 -14.57 0.13
N PRO A 105 -3.96 -13.55 -0.73
CA PRO A 105 -2.75 -13.48 -1.54
C PRO A 105 -1.52 -13.40 -0.63
N ASP A 106 -0.36 -13.86 -1.10
CA ASP A 106 0.90 -13.82 -0.33
C ASP A 106 1.22 -12.43 0.24
N PHE A 107 0.70 -11.37 -0.39
CA PHE A 107 0.75 -9.99 0.09
C PHE A 107 -0.50 -9.63 0.95
N ARG A 108 -0.42 -9.89 2.26
CA ARG A 108 -1.50 -9.68 3.25
C ARG A 108 -1.98 -8.22 3.38
N TYR A 109 -1.20 -7.26 2.89
CA TYR A 109 -1.49 -5.83 3.04
C TYR A 109 -2.74 -5.38 2.28
N TYR A 110 -3.06 -5.97 1.12
CA TYR A 110 -4.31 -5.68 0.39
C TYR A 110 -5.54 -6.07 1.22
N ALA A 111 -5.50 -7.22 1.88
CA ALA A 111 -6.62 -7.69 2.69
C ALA A 111 -6.79 -6.87 3.98
N LEU A 112 -5.68 -6.38 4.54
CA LEU A 112 -5.68 -5.49 5.69
C LEU A 112 -6.27 -4.12 5.34
N ALA A 113 -5.87 -3.52 4.21
CA ALA A 113 -6.42 -2.26 3.72
C ALA A 113 -7.93 -2.35 3.49
N ASP A 114 -8.39 -3.40 2.81
CA ASP A 114 -9.82 -3.68 2.60
C ASP A 114 -10.58 -3.84 3.92
N GLY A 115 -9.99 -4.54 4.88
CA GLY A 115 -10.57 -4.73 6.21
C GLY A 115 -10.73 -3.44 6.99
N ILE A 116 -9.72 -2.56 6.94
CA ILE A 116 -9.80 -1.23 7.55
C ILE A 116 -10.89 -0.40 6.87
N ARG A 117 -10.94 -0.41 5.53
CA ARG A 117 -11.99 0.28 4.75
C ARG A 117 -13.37 -0.17 5.20
N GLU A 118 -13.61 -1.48 5.27
CA GLU A 118 -14.90 -2.04 5.68
C GLU A 118 -15.29 -1.64 7.11
N ILE A 119 -14.34 -1.67 8.05
CA ILE A 119 -14.58 -1.25 9.43
C ILE A 119 -14.96 0.23 9.48
N LEU A 120 -14.20 1.10 8.82
CA LEU A 120 -14.45 2.54 8.82
C LEU A 120 -15.77 2.89 8.12
N CYS A 121 -16.11 2.23 7.02
CA CYS A 121 -17.39 2.41 6.33
C CYS A 121 -18.59 2.02 7.19
N ARG A 122 -18.48 0.95 7.99
CA ARG A 122 -19.54 0.51 8.92
C ARG A 122 -19.70 1.42 10.13
N VAL A 123 -18.63 2.09 10.57
CA VAL A 123 -18.70 3.03 11.70
C VAL A 123 -19.57 4.24 11.34
N GLY A 124 -19.70 4.59 10.05
CA GLY A 124 -20.90 5.11 9.34
C GLY A 124 -21.62 6.38 9.83
N LYS A 125 -21.52 6.74 11.10
CA LYS A 125 -21.80 8.05 11.65
C LYS A 125 -20.42 8.68 11.75
N GLY A 126 -20.08 9.58 10.83
CA GLY A 126 -18.81 10.30 10.89
C GLY A 126 -18.55 10.92 12.27
N LEU A 127 -17.36 11.49 12.48
CA LEU A 127 -17.21 12.46 13.58
C LEU A 127 -18.37 13.44 13.44
N TRP A 128 -19.31 13.44 14.41
CA TRP A 128 -20.43 14.36 14.41
C TRP A 128 -19.84 15.77 14.38
N VAL A 129 -19.73 16.36 13.19
CA VAL A 129 -19.57 17.79 13.05
C VAL A 129 -20.88 18.33 13.56
N ARG A 130 -20.87 18.89 14.78
CA ARG A 130 -21.96 19.73 15.26
C ARG A 130 -22.28 20.70 14.12
N ASN A 131 -23.47 20.58 13.56
CA ASN A 131 -23.98 21.46 12.52
C ASN A 131 -23.98 22.91 13.04
N THR A 132 -22.88 23.62 12.83
CA THR A 132 -22.87 25.08 12.87
C THR A 132 -23.41 25.50 11.52
N LYS A 133 -24.69 25.88 11.48
CA LYS A 133 -25.41 26.38 10.31
C LYS A 133 -24.47 27.15 9.37
N ASP A 134 -24.12 26.57 8.24
CA ASP A 134 -23.39 27.30 7.21
C ASP A 134 -24.30 28.43 6.67
N PRO A 135 -23.81 29.67 6.55
CA PRO A 135 -24.60 30.75 5.96
C PRO A 135 -24.90 30.44 4.48
N PRO A 136 -26.04 30.91 3.94
CA PRO A 136 -26.42 30.62 2.56
C PRO A 136 -25.36 31.16 1.61
N LEU A 137 -24.84 30.28 0.74
CA LEU A 137 -23.90 30.67 -0.32
C LEU A 137 -24.59 31.70 -1.24
N PRO A 138 -23.99 32.86 -1.50
CA PRO A 138 -24.51 33.77 -2.50
C PRO A 138 -24.40 33.09 -3.86
N GLN A 139 -25.55 32.79 -4.45
CA GLN A 139 -25.65 32.31 -5.83
C GLN A 139 -24.94 33.33 -6.73
N LEU A 140 -23.98 32.86 -7.53
CA LEU A 140 -23.36 33.67 -8.59
C LEU A 140 -24.45 33.99 -9.61
N SER A 141 -25.05 35.18 -9.52
CA SER A 141 -25.87 35.75 -10.58
C SER A 141 -24.94 36.12 -11.74
N LEU A 142 -24.87 35.23 -12.74
CA LEU A 142 -24.30 35.56 -14.03
C LEU A 142 -25.27 36.52 -14.73
N PHE A 143 -24.91 37.80 -14.73
CA PHE A 143 -25.28 38.76 -15.77
C PHE A 143 -24.08 38.92 -16.70
#